data_AF-A0ABC9VBL0-F1
#
_entry.id   AF-A0ABC9VBL0-F1
#
_cell.length_a   1.000
_cell.length_b   1.000
_cell.length_c   1.000
_cell.angle_alpha   90.00
_cell.angle_beta   90.00
_cell.angle_gamma   90.00
#
_symmetry.space_group_name_H-M   'P 1'
#
loop_
_entity.id
_entity.type
_entity.pdbx_description
1 polymer ?
#
loop_
_entity_poly.entity_id
_entity_poly.type
_entity_poly.pdbx_seq_one_letter_code
_entity_poly.pdbx_strand_id
1 'polypeptide(L)'
;MGEIKYIKINALLLLAIIPLSVVGYLFAVYNESLFFLYEWLLTLLILSSTILSIISIIKIRGNLKWVSISILAFLVQFSVLSLFLGPFTKYGLFSVFYIVTFFAIIIFIVTFRKVEKFKSIPMIFIIVSIMFTFYMFLLNSLWGRDLT
;
A
#
# COMPACT_ATOMS: atom_id res chain seq x y z
N MET A 1 10.96 7.59 -23.59
CA MET A 1 11.76 6.95 -22.51
C MET A 1 11.45 7.49 -21.11
N GLY A 2 11.12 8.78 -20.91
CA GLY A 2 10.86 9.35 -19.59
C GLY A 2 9.66 8.77 -18.82
N GLU A 3 8.56 8.47 -19.50
CA GLU A 3 7.32 7.94 -18.86
C GLU A 3 7.57 6.60 -18.13
N ILE A 4 8.30 5.68 -18.76
CA ILE A 4 8.65 4.38 -18.20
C ILE A 4 9.60 4.54 -17.00
N LYS A 5 10.47 5.56 -17.02
CA LYS A 5 11.40 5.84 -15.92
C LYS A 5 10.65 6.16 -14.63
N TYR A 6 9.57 6.94 -14.69
CA TYR A 6 8.77 7.27 -13.50
C TYR A 6 8.10 6.04 -12.89
N ILE A 7 7.51 5.17 -13.71
CA ILE A 7 6.88 3.92 -13.22
C ILE A 7 7.95 3.01 -12.57
N LYS A 8 9.12 2.86 -13.19
CA LYS A 8 10.21 2.05 -12.65
C LYS A 8 10.73 2.58 -11.31
N ILE A 9 10.95 3.89 -11.20
CA ILE A 9 11.38 4.51 -9.94
C ILE A 9 10.36 4.26 -8.84
N ASN A 10 9.06 4.45 -9.14
CA ASN A 10 8.01 4.26 -8.15
C ASN A 10 7.87 2.79 -7.71
N ALA A 11 7.99 1.85 -8.65
CA ALA A 11 8.01 0.42 -8.34
C ALA A 11 9.22 0.03 -7.47
N LEU A 12 10.39 0.63 -7.72
CA LEU A 12 11.60 0.39 -6.93
C LEU A 12 11.48 0.96 -5.51
N LEU A 13 10.88 2.14 -5.36
CA LEU A 13 10.57 2.70 -4.04
C LEU A 13 9.60 1.81 -3.26
N LEU A 14 8.57 1.27 -3.91
CA LEU A 14 7.65 0.33 -3.25
C LEU A 14 8.34 -0.94 -2.77
N LEU A 15 9.36 -1.43 -3.49
CA LEU A 15 10.15 -2.59 -3.03
C LEU A 15 10.91 -2.30 -1.72
N ALA A 16 11.23 -1.04 -1.43
CA ALA A 16 11.87 -0.66 -0.17
C ALA A 16 10.97 -0.88 1.06
N ILE A 17 9.65 -1.07 0.88
CA ILE A 17 8.75 -1.43 1.98
C ILE A 17 9.21 -2.73 2.65
N ILE A 18 9.66 -3.72 1.89
CA ILE A 18 10.05 -5.05 2.41
C ILE A 18 11.22 -4.95 3.41
N PRO A 19 12.42 -4.44 3.04
CA PRO A 19 13.51 -4.32 3.99
C PRO A 19 13.16 -3.36 5.14
N LEU A 20 12.36 -2.34 4.89
CA LEU A 20 11.91 -1.45 5.95
C LEU A 20 11.04 -2.19 6.98
N SER A 21 10.11 -3.04 6.54
CA SER A 21 9.27 -3.85 7.43
C SER A 21 10.09 -4.84 8.26
N VAL A 22 11.18 -5.39 7.73
CA VAL A 22 12.12 -6.22 8.51
C VAL A 22 12.78 -5.40 9.62
N VAL A 23 13.26 -4.19 9.31
CA VAL A 23 13.82 -3.27 10.31
C VAL A 23 12.77 -2.88 11.35
N GLY A 24 11.55 -2.60 10.91
CA GLY A 24 10.41 -2.31 11.79
C GLY A 24 10.13 -3.44 12.78
N TYR A 25 10.15 -4.69 12.32
CA TYR A 25 10.04 -5.85 13.20
C TYR A 25 11.17 -5.92 14.21
N LEU A 26 12.43 -5.74 13.77
CA LEU A 26 13.59 -5.77 14.68
C LEU A 26 13.50 -4.69 15.76
N PHE A 27 13.06 -3.48 15.40
CA PHE A 27 12.84 -2.41 16.37
C PHE A 27 11.66 -2.71 17.29
N ALA A 28 10.52 -3.16 16.77
CA ALA A 28 9.36 -3.49 17.59
C ALA A 28 9.64 -4.58 18.63
N VAL A 29 10.46 -5.58 18.29
CA VAL A 29 10.74 -6.73 19.18
C VAL A 29 11.93 -6.48 20.09
N TYR A 30 13.03 -5.92 19.57
CA TYR A 30 14.30 -5.88 20.30
C TYR A 30 14.66 -4.48 20.83
N ASN A 31 14.17 -3.41 20.21
CA ASN A 31 14.54 -2.03 20.55
C ASN A 31 13.37 -1.06 20.31
N GLU A 32 12.31 -1.19 21.12
CA GLU A 32 11.05 -0.45 20.93
C GLU A 32 11.25 1.07 20.91
N SER A 33 12.24 1.59 21.65
CA SER A 33 12.61 3.01 21.66
C SER A 33 13.06 3.55 20.29
N LEU A 34 13.48 2.68 19.37
CA LEU A 34 13.86 3.04 17.99
C LEU A 34 12.71 2.85 17.00
N PHE A 35 11.56 2.32 17.41
CA PHE A 35 10.43 2.03 16.53
C PHE A 35 9.91 3.28 15.80
N PHE A 36 9.96 4.45 16.45
CA PHE A 36 9.59 5.71 15.80
C PHE A 36 10.38 5.99 14.51
N LEU A 37 11.67 5.57 14.43
CA LEU A 37 12.48 5.76 13.22
C LEU A 37 11.89 4.99 12.04
N TYR A 38 11.41 3.77 12.29
CA TYR A 38 10.72 2.98 11.28
C TYR A 38 9.43 3.68 10.82
N GLU A 39 8.60 4.15 11.76
CA GLU A 39 7.35 4.84 11.42
C GLU A 39 7.58 6.08 10.55
N TRP A 40 8.58 6.89 10.89
CA TRP A 40 8.93 8.08 10.11
C TRP A 40 9.50 7.74 8.73
N LEU A 41 10.37 6.75 8.62
CA LEU A 41 10.90 6.30 7.33
C LEU A 41 9.81 5.72 6.44
N LEU A 42 8.88 4.94 7.02
CA LEU A 42 7.74 4.39 6.29
C LEU A 42 6.84 5.51 5.78
N THR A 43 6.56 6.50 6.63
CA THR A 43 5.75 7.67 6.29
C THR A 43 6.40 8.46 5.14
N LEU A 44 7.71 8.71 5.21
CA LEU A 44 8.46 9.41 4.17
C LEU A 44 8.45 8.63 2.85
N LEU A 45 8.61 7.30 2.90
CA LEU A 45 8.55 6.42 1.74
C LEU A 45 7.18 6.46 1.06
N ILE A 46 6.10 6.37 1.84
CA ILE A 46 4.72 6.46 1.33
C ILE A 46 4.46 7.84 0.72
N LEU A 47 4.83 8.92 1.40
CA LEU A 47 4.63 10.29 0.93
C LEU A 47 5.37 10.56 -0.38
N SER A 48 6.66 10.21 -0.44
CA SER A 48 7.48 10.39 -1.65
C SER A 48 6.94 9.58 -2.83
N SER A 49 6.55 8.33 -2.60
CA SER A 49 5.94 7.46 -3.63
C SER A 49 4.58 8.00 -4.10
N THR A 50 3.80 8.60 -3.19
CA THR A 50 2.50 9.22 -3.49
C THR A 50 2.68 10.45 -4.38
N ILE A 51 3.61 11.34 -4.01
CA ILE A 51 3.95 12.54 -4.81
C ILE A 51 4.43 12.13 -6.20
N LEU A 52 5.34 11.16 -6.29
CA LEU A 52 5.82 10.63 -7.57
C LEU A 52 4.70 9.99 -8.39
N SER A 53 3.77 9.29 -7.74
CA SER A 53 2.62 8.69 -8.40
C SER A 53 1.74 9.77 -9.03
N ILE A 54 1.38 10.82 -8.26
CA ILE A 54 0.59 11.96 -8.76
C ILE A 54 1.30 12.65 -9.93
N ILE A 55 2.60 12.93 -9.81
CA ILE A 55 3.40 13.53 -10.90
C ILE A 55 3.36 12.64 -12.14
N SER A 56 3.48 11.32 -11.97
CA SER A 56 3.45 10.37 -13.09
C SER A 56 2.07 10.29 -13.76
N ILE A 57 0.97 10.41 -13.00
CA ILE A 57 -0.39 10.46 -13.53
C ILE A 57 -0.60 11.70 -14.42
N ILE A 58 0.00 12.83 -14.05
CA ILE A 58 -0.09 14.09 -14.82
C ILE A 58 0.78 14.03 -16.07
N LYS A 59 1.99 13.45 -15.97
CA LYS A 59 2.97 13.46 -17.06
C LYS A 59 2.76 12.37 -18.11
N ILE A 60 2.27 11.19 -17.73
CA ILE A 60 2.15 10.03 -18.62
C ILE A 60 0.85 10.12 -19.43
N ARG A 61 0.95 9.96 -20.76
CA ARG A 61 -0.21 9.90 -21.65
C ARG A 61 -0.58 8.46 -22.01
N GLY A 62 -1.85 8.26 -22.38
CA GLY A 62 -2.36 6.96 -22.84
C GLY A 62 -2.55 5.93 -21.72
N ASN A 63 -2.51 4.65 -22.10
CA ASN A 63 -2.90 3.55 -21.21
C ASN A 63 -1.93 3.33 -20.03
N LEU A 64 -0.65 3.70 -20.16
CA LEU A 64 0.33 3.55 -19.08
C LEU A 64 -0.01 4.37 -17.83
N LYS A 65 -0.82 5.43 -17.96
CA LYS A 65 -1.34 6.21 -16.82
C LYS A 65 -2.09 5.33 -15.82
N TRP A 66 -2.77 4.29 -16.28
CA TRP A 66 -3.50 3.35 -15.41
C TRP A 66 -2.57 2.60 -14.45
N VAL A 67 -1.30 2.39 -14.83
CA VAL A 67 -0.30 1.80 -13.94
C VAL A 67 0.00 2.75 -12.79
N SER A 68 0.21 4.04 -13.06
CA SER A 68 0.41 5.05 -12.02
C SER A 68 -0.81 5.18 -11.12
N ILE A 69 -2.02 5.16 -11.69
CA ILE A 69 -3.26 5.16 -10.90
C ILE A 69 -3.33 3.92 -9.99
N SER A 70 -2.94 2.74 -10.47
CA SER A 70 -2.88 1.54 -9.63
C SER A 70 -1.84 1.65 -8.52
N ILE A 71 -0.68 2.26 -8.78
CA ILE A 71 0.33 2.51 -7.73
C ILE A 71 -0.24 3.46 -6.66
N LEU A 72 -0.95 4.52 -7.08
CA LEU A 72 -1.61 5.44 -6.14
C LEU A 72 -2.67 4.71 -5.30
N ALA A 73 -3.53 3.91 -5.93
CA ALA A 73 -4.57 3.16 -5.23
C ALA A 73 -3.97 2.17 -4.22
N PHE A 74 -2.87 1.49 -4.57
CA PHE A 74 -2.14 0.63 -3.65
C PHE A 74 -1.57 1.42 -2.46
N LEU A 75 -0.93 2.56 -2.70
CA LEU A 75 -0.39 3.42 -1.64
C LEU A 75 -1.49 3.89 -0.67
N VAL A 76 -2.67 4.26 -1.18
CA VAL A 76 -3.82 4.64 -0.35
C VAL A 76 -4.29 3.44 0.48
N GLN A 77 -4.46 2.27 -0.12
CA GLN A 77 -4.84 1.05 0.61
C GLN A 77 -3.81 0.69 1.69
N PHE A 78 -2.53 0.75 1.36
CA PHE A 78 -1.43 0.47 2.28
C PHE A 78 -1.33 1.50 3.42
N SER A 79 -1.59 2.77 3.15
CA SER A 79 -1.64 3.81 4.18
C SER A 79 -2.76 3.53 5.19
N VAL A 80 -3.94 3.11 4.71
CA VAL A 80 -5.05 2.73 5.57
C VAL A 80 -4.73 1.46 6.36
N LEU A 81 -4.08 0.46 5.75
CA LEU A 81 -3.59 -0.72 6.46
C LEU A 81 -2.62 -0.34 7.59
N SER A 82 -1.75 0.64 7.35
CA SER A 82 -0.72 1.06 8.32
C SER A 82 -1.30 1.60 9.62
N LEU A 83 -2.55 2.11 9.60
CA LEU A 83 -3.30 2.47 10.81
C LEU A 83 -3.54 1.27 11.74
N PHE A 84 -3.42 0.05 11.22
CA PHE A 84 -3.64 -1.20 11.94
C PHE A 84 -2.37 -1.93 12.36
N LEU A 85 -1.20 -1.36 12.06
CA LEU A 85 0.09 -1.98 12.38
C LEU A 85 0.67 -1.52 13.73
N GLY A 86 0.06 -0.51 14.36
CA GLY A 86 0.49 0.05 15.64
C GLY A 86 -0.53 -0.15 16.77
N PRO A 87 -0.20 0.31 18.00
CA PRO A 87 -1.03 0.09 19.19
C PRO A 87 -2.33 0.91 19.22
N PHE A 88 -2.49 1.90 18.34
CA PHE A 88 -3.64 2.84 18.33
C PHE A 88 -4.73 2.49 17.31
N THR A 89 -4.91 1.20 17.06
CA THR A 89 -5.96 0.63 16.21
C THR A 89 -7.35 0.95 16.76
N LYS A 90 -8.22 1.56 15.94
CA LYS A 90 -9.61 1.87 16.30
C LYS A 90 -10.58 1.02 15.49
N TYR A 91 -11.52 0.37 16.17
CA TYR A 91 -12.48 -0.55 15.53
C TYR A 91 -13.31 0.11 14.41
N GLY A 92 -13.73 1.36 14.58
CA GLY A 92 -14.49 2.09 13.56
C GLY A 92 -13.77 2.26 12.22
N LEU A 93 -12.44 2.06 12.18
CA LEU A 93 -11.65 2.17 10.96
C LEU A 93 -11.66 0.89 10.12
N PHE A 94 -12.07 -0.26 10.65
CA PHE A 94 -12.09 -1.52 9.88
C PHE A 94 -12.92 -1.40 8.60
N SER A 95 -14.08 -0.73 8.68
CA SER A 95 -14.94 -0.46 7.52
C SER A 95 -14.23 0.38 6.45
N VAL A 96 -13.43 1.38 6.87
CA VAL A 96 -12.62 2.23 5.98
C VAL A 96 -11.64 1.37 5.18
N PHE A 97 -10.97 0.41 5.83
CA PHE A 97 -10.07 -0.51 5.13
C PHE A 97 -10.79 -1.32 4.05
N TYR A 98 -11.96 -1.91 4.36
CA TYR A 98 -12.70 -2.72 3.39
C TYR A 98 -13.23 -1.90 2.21
N ILE A 99 -13.75 -0.69 2.47
CA ILE A 99 -14.22 0.22 1.42
C ILE A 99 -13.07 0.61 0.49
N VAL A 100 -11.93 1.03 1.06
CA VAL A 100 -10.76 1.42 0.27
C VAL A 100 -10.22 0.23 -0.53
N THR A 101 -10.18 -0.96 0.07
CA THR A 101 -9.76 -2.20 -0.60
C THR A 101 -10.67 -2.54 -1.78
N PHE A 102 -11.98 -2.41 -1.63
CA PHE A 102 -12.94 -2.64 -2.72
C PHE A 102 -12.65 -1.75 -3.94
N PHE A 103 -12.48 -0.44 -3.72
CA PHE A 103 -12.13 0.49 -4.79
C PHE A 103 -10.73 0.21 -5.39
N ALA A 104 -9.75 -0.12 -4.55
CA ALA A 104 -8.41 -0.47 -5.01
C ALA A 104 -8.43 -1.69 -5.93
N ILE A 105 -9.17 -2.75 -5.57
CA ILE A 105 -9.32 -3.96 -6.39
C ILE A 105 -9.96 -3.63 -7.75
N ILE A 106 -11.02 -2.81 -7.78
CA ILE A 106 -11.64 -2.38 -9.03
C ILE A 106 -10.60 -1.69 -9.92
N ILE A 107 -9.83 -0.76 -9.36
CA ILE A 107 -8.76 -0.06 -10.08
C ILE A 107 -7.72 -1.05 -10.62
N PHE A 108 -7.29 -2.03 -9.81
CA PHE A 108 -6.30 -3.02 -10.26
C PHE A 108 -6.81 -3.89 -11.41
N ILE A 109 -8.05 -4.35 -11.34
CA ILE A 109 -8.69 -5.13 -12.41
C ILE A 109 -8.79 -4.30 -13.69
N VAL A 110 -9.24 -3.05 -13.59
CA VAL A 110 -9.33 -2.13 -14.74
C VAL A 110 -7.96 -1.88 -15.35
N THR A 111 -6.94 -1.62 -14.52
CA THR A 111 -5.56 -1.41 -14.97
C THR A 111 -5.00 -2.66 -15.65
N PHE A 112 -5.22 -3.85 -15.09
CA PHE A 112 -4.77 -5.12 -15.67
C PHE A 112 -5.37 -5.35 -17.07
N ARG A 113 -6.64 -4.97 -17.26
CA ARG A 113 -7.33 -5.08 -18.57
C ARG A 113 -6.84 -4.04 -19.59
N LYS A 114 -6.57 -2.80 -19.16
CA LYS A 114 -6.24 -1.68 -20.06
C LYS A 114 -4.77 -1.60 -20.48
N VAL A 115 -3.87 -2.20 -19.71
CA VAL A 115 -2.43 -2.04 -19.89
C VAL A 115 -1.82 -3.30 -20.49
N GLU A 116 -1.06 -3.19 -21.57
CA GLU A 116 -0.32 -4.32 -22.17
C GLU A 116 1.04 -4.56 -21.51
N LYS A 117 1.79 -3.49 -21.21
CA LYS A 117 3.14 -3.53 -20.61
C LYS A 117 3.08 -3.23 -19.11
N PHE A 118 3.80 -3.98 -18.27
CA PHE A 118 3.76 -3.89 -16.80
C PHE A 118 2.49 -4.45 -16.13
N LYS A 119 1.80 -5.41 -16.77
CA LYS A 119 0.68 -6.15 -16.14
C LYS A 119 1.05 -6.84 -14.83
N SER A 120 2.33 -7.15 -14.61
CA SER A 120 2.82 -7.72 -13.36
C SER A 120 2.57 -6.81 -12.15
N ILE A 121 2.61 -5.49 -12.31
CA ILE A 121 2.41 -4.54 -11.20
C ILE A 121 1.00 -4.66 -10.59
N PRO A 122 -0.10 -4.45 -11.34
CA PRO A 122 -1.45 -4.60 -10.78
C PRO A 122 -1.73 -6.04 -10.35
N MET A 123 -1.12 -7.05 -10.97
CA MET A 123 -1.25 -8.45 -10.55
C MET A 123 -0.64 -8.69 -9.16
N ILE A 124 0.55 -8.18 -8.89
CA ILE A 124 1.20 -8.25 -7.56
C ILE A 124 0.34 -7.51 -6.54
N PHE A 125 -0.18 -6.33 -6.87
CA PHE A 125 -1.06 -5.59 -5.96
C PHE A 125 -2.32 -6.37 -5.60
N ILE A 126 -2.96 -7.05 -6.55
CA ILE A 126 -4.11 -7.91 -6.23
C ILE A 126 -3.73 -9.00 -5.21
N ILE A 127 -2.60 -9.70 -5.43
CA ILE A 127 -2.14 -10.76 -4.52
C ILE A 127 -1.88 -10.19 -3.12
N VAL A 128 -1.16 -9.07 -3.03
CA VAL A 128 -0.84 -8.42 -1.76
C VAL A 128 -2.11 -7.91 -1.06
N SER A 129 -3.06 -7.33 -1.79
CA SER A 129 -4.34 -6.86 -1.25
C SER A 129 -5.20 -8.00 -0.70
N ILE A 130 -5.14 -9.19 -1.31
CA ILE A 130 -5.78 -10.39 -0.76
C ILE A 130 -5.13 -10.74 0.59
N MET A 131 -3.80 -10.74 0.68
CA MET A 131 -3.09 -10.98 1.94
C MET A 131 -3.45 -9.95 3.02
N PHE A 132 -3.52 -8.67 2.68
CA PHE A 132 -3.97 -7.61 3.60
C PHE A 132 -5.40 -7.82 4.06
N THR A 133 -6.28 -8.29 3.17
CA THR A 133 -7.67 -8.58 3.51
C THR A 133 -7.76 -9.73 4.50
N PHE A 134 -6.97 -10.80 4.30
CA PHE A 134 -6.88 -11.91 5.26
C PHE A 134 -6.36 -11.45 6.61
N TYR A 135 -5.29 -10.64 6.63
CA TYR A 135 -4.76 -10.05 7.86
C TYR A 135 -5.85 -9.25 8.60
N MET A 136 -6.55 -8.38 7.89
CA MET A 136 -7.59 -7.53 8.48
C MET A 136 -8.82 -8.32 8.93
N PHE A 137 -9.18 -9.38 8.20
CA PHE A 137 -10.24 -10.29 8.61
C PHE A 137 -9.89 -11.00 9.93
N LEU A 138 -8.66 -11.53 10.05
CA LEU A 138 -8.17 -12.14 11.28
C LEU A 138 -8.11 -11.13 12.42
N LEU A 139 -7.55 -9.94 12.18
CA LEU A 139 -7.49 -8.87 13.17
C LEU A 139 -8.88 -8.50 13.66
N ASN A 140 -9.87 -8.36 12.77
CA ASN A 140 -11.25 -8.04 13.11
C ASN A 140 -11.96 -9.19 13.85
N SER A 141 -11.66 -10.46 13.51
CA SER A 141 -12.24 -11.63 14.17
C SER A 141 -11.66 -11.88 15.56
N LEU A 142 -10.37 -11.57 15.76
CA LEU A 142 -9.70 -11.65 17.06
C LEU A 142 -10.01 -10.44 17.94
N TRP A 143 -10.46 -9.34 17.33
CA TRP A 143 -11.00 -8.20 18.04
C TRP A 143 -12.30 -8.63 18.71
N GLY A 144 -12.21 -8.99 19.99
CA GLY A 144 -13.33 -9.46 20.79
C GLY A 144 -14.52 -8.49 20.71
N ARG A 145 -15.49 -8.80 19.87
CA ARG A 145 -16.88 -8.49 20.18
C ARG A 145 -17.25 -9.43 21.30
N ASP A 146 -17.82 -8.88 22.37
CA ASP A 146 -18.33 -9.58 23.56
C ASP A 146 -17.40 -9.58 24.80
N LEU A 147 -16.95 -8.39 25.22
CA LEU A 147 -16.67 -8.12 26.65
C LEU A 147 -17.83 -7.37 27.34
N THR A 148 -19.02 -7.39 26.74
CA THR A 148 -20.27 -6.86 27.31
C THR A 148 -21.43 -7.74 26.93
#